data_AF-A0A950RY25-F1
#
_entry.id   AF-A0A950RY25-F1
#
_cell.length_a   1.000
_cell.length_b   1.000
_cell.length_c   1.000
_cell.angle_alpha   90.00
_cell.angle_beta   90.00
_cell.angle_gamma   90.00
#
_symmetry.space_group_name_H-M   'P 1'
#
loop_
_entity.id
_entity.type
_entity.pdbx_description
1 polymer ?
#
loop_
_entity_poly.entity_id
_entity_poly.type
_entity_poly.pdbx_seq_one_letter_code
_entity_poly.pdbx_strand_id
1 'polypeptide(L)'
;MFLPAGQADLPGSLLLGAKEHELLDHEPLFFSRKAATGGARRSISRQQAWEIVRAASEVANVRVLALRGSQYGAMGEPAPVHPHLFRHAGVRQIVRMTKSLPIAQKQAGWSRLQMAYVTVADEEVRAAMALLPD
;
A
#
# COMPACT_ATOMS: atom_id res chain seq x y z
N MET A 1 5.32 -13.49 -3.34
CA MET A 1 4.87 -13.33 -1.93
C MET A 1 3.45 -12.80 -1.96
N PHE A 2 2.48 -13.62 -1.54
CA PHE A 2 1.11 -13.14 -1.31
C PHE A 2 1.13 -12.35 -0.01
N LEU A 3 0.80 -11.06 -0.06
CA LEU A 3 0.50 -10.34 1.17
C LEU A 3 -0.83 -10.93 1.66
N PRO A 4 -0.90 -11.57 2.84
CA PRO A 4 -2.16 -12.04 3.39
C PRO A 4 -3.12 -10.85 3.49
N ALA A 5 -4.42 -11.13 3.49
CA ALA A 5 -5.47 -10.10 3.59
C ALA A 5 -5.45 -9.45 4.98
N GLY A 6 -4.41 -8.65 5.26
CA GLY A 6 -4.21 -7.90 6.50
C GLY A 6 -5.10 -6.66 6.60
N GLN A 7 -6.31 -6.74 6.06
CA GLN A 7 -7.29 -5.64 6.09
C GLN A 7 -8.58 -5.99 6.83
N ALA A 8 -8.86 -7.26 7.11
CA ALA A 8 -10.09 -7.63 7.82
C ALA A 8 -10.09 -7.09 9.26
N ASP A 9 -8.92 -7.05 9.90
CA ASP A 9 -8.70 -6.60 11.27
C ASP A 9 -8.09 -5.20 11.38
N LEU A 10 -7.53 -4.65 10.29
CA LEU A 10 -6.83 -3.37 10.32
C LEU A 10 -7.60 -2.22 11.01
N PRO A 11 -8.90 -1.98 10.74
CA PRO A 11 -9.64 -0.96 11.47
C PRO A 11 -9.67 -1.22 12.99
N GLY A 12 -9.88 -2.47 13.40
CA GLY A 12 -9.86 -2.87 14.82
C GLY A 12 -8.48 -2.68 15.45
N SER A 13 -7.42 -3.10 14.77
CA SER A 13 -6.03 -2.92 15.22
C SER A 13 -5.65 -1.44 15.34
N LEU A 14 -6.12 -0.59 14.42
CA LEU A 14 -5.91 0.86 14.50
C LEU A 14 -6.66 1.49 15.69
N LEU A 15 -7.88 1.03 15.98
CA LEU A 15 -8.64 1.49 17.16
C LEU A 15 -7.99 1.04 18.47
N LEU A 16 -7.50 -0.20 18.55
CA LEU A 16 -6.76 -0.70 19.71
C LEU A 16 -5.48 0.11 19.91
N GLY A 17 -4.69 0.32 18.87
CA GLY A 17 -3.49 1.17 18.94
C GLY A 17 -3.81 2.62 19.34
N ALA A 18 -4.90 3.19 18.83
CA ALA A 18 -5.35 4.52 19.24
C ALA A 18 -5.66 4.59 20.73
N LYS A 19 -6.34 3.57 21.27
CA LYS A 19 -6.65 3.46 22.70
C LYS A 19 -5.40 3.26 23.54
N GLU A 20 -4.49 2.37 23.15
CA GLU A 20 -3.22 2.12 23.83
C GLU A 20 -2.35 3.37 23.93
N HIS A 21 -2.45 4.24 22.92
CA HIS A 21 -1.76 5.52 22.90
C HIS A 21 -2.60 6.67 23.46
N GLU A 22 -3.80 6.44 24.00
CA GLU A 22 -4.67 7.49 24.53
C GLU A 22 -4.86 8.64 23.51
N LEU A 23 -5.12 8.28 22.25
CA LEU A 23 -5.40 9.25 21.19
C LEU A 23 -6.78 9.88 21.42
N LEU A 24 -6.86 11.20 21.35
CA LEU A 24 -8.14 11.91 21.25
C LEU A 24 -8.72 11.75 19.84
N ASP A 25 -10.04 11.88 19.69
CA ASP A 25 -10.74 11.67 18.40
C ASP A 25 -10.22 12.53 17.24
N HIS A 26 -9.62 13.69 17.55
CA HIS A 26 -9.09 14.63 16.55
C HIS A 26 -7.58 14.47 16.32
N GLU A 27 -6.91 13.60 17.06
CA GLU A 27 -5.47 13.39 16.91
C GLU A 27 -5.16 12.44 15.74
N PRO A 28 -4.01 12.64 15.08
CA PRO A 28 -3.63 11.78 13.96
C PRO A 28 -3.27 10.37 14.43
N LEU A 29 -3.87 9.35 13.82
CA LEU A 29 -3.52 7.93 14.06
C LEU A 29 -2.04 7.63 13.78
N PHE A 30 -1.46 8.30 12.77
CA PHE A 30 -0.04 8.20 12.44
C PHE A 30 0.67 9.49 12.83
N PHE A 31 1.36 9.45 13.96
CA PHE A 31 2.03 10.60 14.54
C PHE A 31 3.54 10.38 14.73
N SER A 32 4.28 11.48 14.74
CA SER A 32 5.71 11.49 14.99
C SER A 32 5.98 11.50 16.49
N ARG A 33 7.15 11.00 16.91
CA ARG A 33 7.60 11.11 18.31
C ARG A 33 7.86 12.56 18.75
N LYS A 34 8.00 13.50 17.79
CA LYS A 34 8.14 14.92 18.09
C LYS A 34 6.75 15.53 18.27
N ALA A 35 6.56 16.25 19.37
CA ALA A 35 5.34 17.03 19.59
C ALA A 35 5.24 18.19 18.59
N ALA A 36 4.01 18.60 18.29
CA ALA A 36 3.72 19.85 17.60
C ALA A 36 3.91 21.03 18.57
N THR A 37 3.97 22.24 18.02
CA THR A 37 3.92 23.47 18.81
C THR A 37 2.61 23.47 19.62
N GLY A 38 2.71 23.53 20.95
CA GLY A 38 1.54 23.44 21.84
C GLY A 38 1.27 22.04 22.42
N GLY A 39 2.18 21.08 22.26
CA GLY A 39 2.12 19.78 22.94
C GLY A 39 1.25 18.72 22.26
N ALA A 40 0.47 19.11 21.23
CA ALA A 40 -0.33 18.18 20.44
C ALA A 40 0.54 17.17 19.67
N ARG A 41 -0.01 15.99 19.36
CA ARG A 41 0.66 15.02 18.49
C ARG A 41 0.78 15.55 17.07
N ARG A 42 2.00 15.49 16.53
CA ARG A 42 2.29 15.92 15.16
C ARG A 42 2.10 14.75 14.20
N SER A 43 1.32 14.93 13.14
CA SER A 43 1.21 13.93 12.07
C SER A 43 2.56 13.64 11.40
N ILE A 44 2.76 12.40 10.95
CA ILE A 44 3.95 12.06 10.15
C ILE A 44 3.89 12.74 8.77
N SER A 45 5.05 13.18 8.28
CA SER A 45 5.17 13.68 6.92
C SER A 45 5.16 12.53 5.90
N ARG A 46 4.94 12.86 4.62
CA ARG A 46 5.05 11.90 3.51
C ARG A 46 6.44 11.25 3.46
N GLN A 47 7.50 12.00 3.77
CA GLN A 47 8.85 11.48 3.78
C GLN A 47 9.05 10.48 4.93
N GLN A 48 8.58 10.82 6.13
CA GLN A 48 8.62 9.90 7.28
C GLN A 48 7.83 8.62 7.01
N ALA A 49 6.65 8.73 6.38
CA ALA A 49 5.87 7.57 5.97
C ALA A 49 6.63 6.68 4.97
N TRP A 50 7.32 7.28 3.99
CA TRP A 50 8.14 6.51 3.05
C TRP A 50 9.33 5.84 3.73
N GLU A 51 10.03 6.53 4.63
CA GLU A 51 11.15 5.98 5.39
C GLU A 51 10.72 4.77 6.24
N ILE A 52 9.57 4.84 6.90
CA ILE A 52 8.98 3.71 7.63
C ILE A 52 8.73 2.52 6.69
N VAL A 53 8.08 2.76 5.56
CA VAL A 53 7.78 1.70 4.56
C VAL A 53 9.06 1.09 4.01
N ARG A 54 10.06 1.91 3.70
CA ARG A 54 11.36 1.47 3.19
C ARG A 54 12.06 0.59 4.23
N ALA A 55 12.20 1.06 5.46
CA ALA A 55 12.86 0.33 6.54
C ALA A 55 12.14 -1.00 6.84
N ALA A 56 10.80 -0.99 6.91
CA ALA A 56 10.01 -2.20 7.11
C ALA A 56 10.20 -3.20 5.95
N SER A 57 10.28 -2.70 4.72
CA SER A 57 10.54 -3.54 3.53
C SER A 57 11.94 -4.15 3.54
N GLU A 58 12.95 -3.38 3.98
CA GLU A 58 14.32 -3.86 4.16
C GLU A 58 14.40 -4.96 5.22
N VAL A 59 13.76 -4.77 6.38
CA VAL A 59 13.65 -5.79 7.46
C VAL A 59 12.94 -7.05 6.96
N ALA A 60 11.89 -6.89 6.14
CA ALA A 60 11.17 -8.00 5.54
C ALA A 60 11.88 -8.62 4.32
N ASN A 61 13.08 -8.15 3.94
CA ASN A 61 13.83 -8.55 2.75
C ASN A 61 12.98 -8.51 1.46
N VAL A 62 12.11 -7.52 1.33
CA VAL A 62 11.34 -7.27 0.11
C VAL A 62 12.26 -6.63 -0.91
N ARG A 63 12.48 -7.34 -2.02
CA ARG A 63 13.32 -6.86 -3.13
C ARG A 63 12.45 -6.45 -4.31
N VAL A 64 12.69 -5.25 -4.81
CA VAL A 64 12.09 -4.77 -6.06
C VAL A 64 13.22 -4.32 -6.99
N LEU A 65 13.08 -4.58 -8.28
CA LEU A 65 14.08 -4.19 -9.26
C LEU A 65 13.69 -2.86 -9.90
N ALA A 66 14.69 -2.02 -10.16
CA ALA A 66 14.48 -0.78 -10.89
C ALA A 66 14.06 -1.07 -12.34
N LEU A 67 12.92 -0.54 -12.75
CA LEU A 67 12.44 -0.64 -14.15
C LEU A 67 13.15 0.36 -15.09
N ARG A 68 13.81 1.38 -14.52
CA ARG A 68 14.58 2.39 -15.22
C ARG A 68 15.72 2.88 -14.33
N GLY A 69 16.80 3.38 -14.95
CA GLY A 69 17.88 4.04 -14.20
C GLY A 69 17.36 5.22 -13.37
N SER A 70 17.87 5.36 -12.14
CA SER A 70 17.54 6.45 -11.23
C SER A 70 18.68 6.73 -10.26
N GLN A 71 18.53 7.73 -9.38
CA GLN A 71 19.46 7.99 -8.29
C GLN A 71 19.65 6.81 -7.32
N TYR A 72 18.79 5.79 -7.39
CA TYR A 72 18.85 4.60 -6.54
C TYR A 72 19.50 3.38 -7.21
N GLY A 73 19.89 3.47 -8.49
CA GLY A 73 20.53 2.35 -9.19
C GLY A 73 20.22 2.30 -10.68
N ALA A 74 20.95 1.44 -11.39
CA ALA A 74 20.69 1.11 -12.79
C ALA A 74 19.43 0.25 -12.94
N MET A 75 18.92 0.15 -14.18
CA MET A 75 17.83 -0.78 -14.49
C MET A 75 18.25 -2.22 -14.13
N GLY A 76 17.36 -2.98 -13.51
CA GLY A 76 17.61 -4.36 -13.10
C GLY A 76 18.28 -4.51 -11.73
N GLU A 77 18.80 -3.42 -11.14
CA GLU A 77 19.36 -3.43 -9.79
C GLU A 77 18.27 -3.32 -8.71
N PRO A 78 18.53 -3.77 -7.46
CA PRO A 78 17.63 -3.55 -6.34
C PRO A 78 17.35 -2.06 -6.12
N ALA A 79 16.07 -1.72 -6.00
CA ALA A 79 15.60 -0.37 -5.72
C ALA A 79 14.83 -0.29 -4.40
N PRO A 80 14.79 0.88 -3.73
CA PRO A 80 13.95 1.07 -2.56
C PRO A 80 12.47 0.85 -2.88
N VAL A 81 11.77 0.17 -1.98
CA VAL A 81 10.32 -0.02 -2.10
C VAL A 81 9.62 1.33 -1.88
N HIS A 82 8.78 1.71 -2.84
CA HIS A 82 7.98 2.93 -2.75
C HIS A 82 6.53 2.60 -2.30
N PRO A 83 5.87 3.42 -1.46
CA PRO A 83 4.56 3.08 -0.88
C PRO A 83 3.46 2.82 -1.91
N HIS A 84 3.60 3.40 -3.11
CA HIS A 84 2.66 3.19 -4.21
C HIS A 84 2.60 1.72 -4.68
N LEU A 85 3.68 0.95 -4.51
CA LEU A 85 3.70 -0.48 -4.83
C LEU A 85 2.73 -1.28 -3.96
N PHE A 86 2.61 -0.94 -2.67
CA PHE A 86 1.65 -1.58 -1.76
C PHE A 86 0.20 -1.25 -2.14
N ARG A 87 -0.06 -0.03 -2.64
CA ARG A 87 -1.38 0.32 -3.18
C ARG A 87 -1.74 -0.58 -4.37
N HIS A 88 -0.80 -0.85 -5.28
CA HIS A 88 -1.03 -1.78 -6.39
C HIS A 88 -1.19 -3.22 -5.93
N ALA A 89 -0.36 -3.68 -5.00
CA ALA A 89 -0.46 -5.03 -4.46
C ALA A 89 -1.82 -5.27 -3.80
N GLY A 90 -2.32 -4.31 -3.00
CA GLY A 90 -3.64 -4.38 -2.39
C GLY A 90 -4.77 -4.46 -3.43
N VAL A 91 -4.70 -3.66 -4.50
CA VAL A 91 -5.68 -3.73 -5.61
C VAL A 91 -5.67 -5.10 -6.27
N ARG A 92 -4.49 -5.63 -6.60
CA ARG A 92 -4.36 -6.97 -7.20
C ARG A 92 -4.92 -8.06 -6.29
N GLN A 93 -4.72 -7.93 -4.99
CA GLN A 93 -5.25 -8.85 -4.01
C GLN A 93 -6.79 -8.81 -3.96
N ILE A 94 -7.39 -7.62 -3.92
CA ILE A 94 -8.86 -7.47 -3.94
C ILE A 94 -9.42 -8.09 -5.21
N VAL A 95 -8.83 -7.80 -6.38
CA VAL A 95 -9.24 -8.41 -7.66
C VAL A 95 -9.12 -9.94 -7.60
N ARG A 96 -8.02 -10.48 -7.07
CA ARG A 96 -7.83 -11.93 -6.95
C ARG A 96 -8.87 -12.60 -6.05
N MET A 97 -9.21 -11.97 -4.93
CA MET A 97 -10.15 -12.50 -3.93
C MET A 97 -11.60 -12.36 -4.35
N THR A 98 -11.98 -11.23 -4.93
CA THR A 98 -13.38 -10.89 -5.25
C THR A 98 -13.75 -11.19 -6.69
N LYS A 99 -12.75 -11.40 -7.56
CA LYS A 99 -12.91 -11.45 -9.02
C LYS A 99 -13.63 -10.23 -9.60
N SER A 100 -13.57 -9.08 -8.90
CA SER A 100 -14.31 -7.87 -9.25
C SER A 100 -13.40 -6.64 -9.36
N LEU A 101 -13.23 -6.17 -10.59
CA LEU A 101 -12.53 -4.90 -10.87
C LEU A 101 -13.27 -3.68 -10.29
N PRO A 102 -14.61 -3.55 -10.36
CA PRO A 102 -15.32 -2.43 -9.77
C PRO A 102 -15.13 -2.31 -8.25
N ILE A 103 -15.12 -3.42 -7.52
CA ILE A 103 -14.89 -3.42 -6.06
C ILE A 103 -13.48 -2.94 -5.76
N ALA A 104 -12.47 -3.46 -6.48
CA ALA A 104 -11.08 -3.03 -6.31
C ALA A 104 -10.90 -1.54 -6.63
N GLN A 105 -11.55 -1.04 -7.68
CA GLN A 105 -11.52 0.37 -8.07
C GLN A 105 -12.10 1.27 -6.96
N LYS A 106 -13.27 0.90 -6.42
CA LYS A 106 -13.94 1.64 -5.35
C LYS A 106 -13.06 1.69 -4.09
N GLN A 107 -12.51 0.55 -3.66
CA GLN A 107 -11.66 0.47 -2.47
C GLN A 107 -10.32 1.19 -2.64
N ALA A 108 -9.77 1.24 -3.85
CA ALA A 108 -8.55 1.98 -4.15
C ALA A 108 -8.77 3.50 -4.28
N GLY A 109 -10.03 3.96 -4.36
CA GLY A 109 -10.37 5.34 -4.67
C GLY A 109 -9.89 5.79 -6.05
N TRP A 110 -9.97 4.91 -7.06
CA TRP A 110 -9.56 5.24 -8.43
C TRP A 110 -10.76 5.64 -9.29
N SER A 111 -10.67 6.78 -9.99
CA SER A 111 -11.68 7.20 -10.95
C SER A 111 -11.65 6.35 -12.23
N ARG A 112 -10.47 5.84 -12.60
CA ARG A 112 -10.27 4.88 -13.70
C ARG A 112 -9.10 3.96 -13.38
N LEU A 113 -9.30 2.66 -13.51
CA LEU A 113 -8.26 1.67 -13.27
C LEU A 113 -7.37 1.55 -14.51
N GLN A 114 -6.09 1.96 -14.43
CA GLN A 114 -5.14 1.67 -15.51
C GLN A 114 -4.64 0.23 -15.35
N MET A 115 -4.71 -0.56 -16.43
CA MET A 115 -4.34 -1.98 -16.44
C MET A 115 -2.90 -2.24 -15.96
N ALA A 116 -2.00 -1.27 -16.15
CA ALA A 116 -0.62 -1.33 -15.64
C ALA A 116 -0.54 -1.55 -14.11
N TYR A 117 -1.60 -1.19 -13.37
CA TYR A 117 -1.66 -1.39 -11.92
C TYR A 117 -2.12 -2.79 -11.51
N VAL A 118 -2.73 -3.52 -12.44
CA VAL A 118 -3.29 -4.86 -12.25
C VAL A 118 -2.43 -5.89 -12.95
N THR A 119 -1.09 -5.77 -12.95
CA THR A 119 -0.22 -6.88 -13.39
C THR A 119 -0.24 -8.04 -12.36
N VAL A 120 -1.44 -8.61 -12.23
CA VAL A 120 -1.72 -10.04 -12.16
C VAL A 120 -0.98 -10.65 -13.36
N ALA A 121 -0.37 -11.83 -13.21
CA ALA A 121 0.34 -12.46 -14.33
C ALA A 121 -0.54 -12.40 -15.58
N ASP A 122 -0.02 -11.89 -16.70
CA ASP A 122 -0.80 -11.53 -17.90
C ASP A 122 -1.77 -12.66 -18.35
N GLU A 123 -1.44 -13.92 -18.04
CA GLU A 123 -2.28 -15.11 -18.19
C GLU A 123 -3.63 -15.05 -17.45
N GLU A 124 -3.66 -14.69 -16.17
CA GLU A 124 -4.86 -14.76 -15.32
C GLU A 124 -5.88 -13.69 -15.75
N VAL A 125 -5.40 -12.53 -16.22
CA VAL A 125 -6.25 -11.45 -16.76
C VAL A 125 -6.77 -11.83 -18.14
N ARG A 126 -5.93 -12.41 -19.00
CA ARG A 126 -6.38 -12.91 -20.32
C ARG A 126 -7.51 -13.93 -20.18
N ALA A 127 -7.40 -14.85 -19.21
CA ALA A 127 -8.44 -15.82 -18.90
C ALA A 127 -9.73 -15.17 -18.35
N ALA A 128 -9.62 -14.18 -17.47
CA ALA A 128 -10.79 -13.48 -16.93
C ALA A 128 -11.51 -12.60 -17.97
N MET A 129 -10.78 -12.03 -18.93
CA MET A 129 -11.33 -11.22 -20.01
C MET A 129 -12.09 -12.05 -21.05
N ALA A 130 -11.69 -13.30 -21.27
CA ALA A 130 -12.43 -14.22 -22.15
C ALA A 130 -13.83 -14.61 -21.60
N LEU A 131 -14.15 -14.23 -20.36
CA LEU A 131 -15.39 -14.58 -19.66
C LEU A 131 -16.37 -13.40 -19.51
N LEU A 132 -16.02 -12.19 -19.98
CA LEU A 132 -16.91 -11.05 -19.95
C LEU A 132 -17.56 -10.87 -21.34
N PRO A 133 -18.89 -10.77 -21.44
CA PRO A 133 -19.54 -10.41 -22.70
C PRO A 133 -19.28 -8.93 -23.03
N ASP A 134 -19.26 -8.64 -24.34
CA ASP A 134 -18.95 -7.33 -24.95
C ASP A 134 -19.80 -6.16 -24.40
#